data_AF-A0AAJ0PV49-F1
#
_entry.id   AF-A0AAJ0PV49-F1
#
_cell.length_a   1.000
_cell.length_b   1.000
_cell.length_c   1.000
_cell.angle_alpha   90.00
_cell.angle_beta   90.00
_cell.angle_gamma   90.00
#
_symmetry.space_group_name_H-M   'P 1'
#
loop_
_entity.id
_entity.type
_entity.pdbx_description
1 polymer ?
#
loop_
_entity_poly.entity_id
_entity_poly.type
_entity_poly.pdbx_seq_one_letter_code
_entity_poly.pdbx_strand_id
1 'polypeptide(L)'
;MSKQKLTILQVIQRGGISKRTGQPWEIHTAQCVLEQESSEGKQILVGTINLPAALKDSPTGDYLAEFALQQSMEGKLEPRIVSLVPFGRPTAKAAAASS
;
A
#
# COMPACT_ATOMS: atom_id res chain seq x y z
N MET A 1 5.49 17.24 -2.87
CA MET A 1 4.85 16.08 -2.21
C MET A 1 5.88 15.41 -1.31
N SER A 2 5.55 15.22 -0.03
CA SER A 2 6.42 14.56 0.94
C SER A 2 6.33 13.04 0.77
N LYS A 3 7.48 12.38 0.62
CA LYS A 3 7.55 10.92 0.61
C LYS A 3 7.59 10.41 2.05
N GLN A 4 6.81 9.38 2.34
CA GLN A 4 6.76 8.76 3.67
C GLN A 4 7.25 7.32 3.59
N LYS A 5 7.93 6.84 4.64
CA LYS A 5 8.37 5.45 4.67
C LYS A 5 7.18 4.54 4.94
N LEU A 6 6.93 3.62 4.02
CA LEU A 6 5.86 2.63 4.08
C LEU A 6 6.47 1.24 3.90
N THR A 7 6.23 0.35 4.85
CA THR A 7 6.59 -1.07 4.74
C THR A 7 5.36 -1.86 4.36
N ILE A 8 5.39 -2.55 3.21
CA ILE A 8 4.35 -3.49 2.79
C ILE A 8 4.64 -4.87 3.37
N LEU A 9 3.73 -5.37 4.20
CA LEU A 9 3.84 -6.68 4.87
C LEU A 9 3.25 -7.80 4.01
N GLN A 10 2.14 -7.53 3.34
CA GLN A 10 1.50 -8.44 2.38
C GLN A 10 0.51 -7.67 1.51
N VAL A 11 0.22 -8.21 0.32
CA VAL A 11 -0.85 -7.72 -0.56
C VAL A 11 -1.91 -8.81 -0.70
N ILE A 12 -3.15 -8.46 -0.37
CA ILE A 12 -4.29 -9.36 -0.42
C ILE A 12 -5.13 -8.98 -1.64
N GLN A 13 -5.26 -9.91 -2.59
CA GLN A 13 -6.16 -9.78 -3.72
C GLN A 13 -7.58 -10.20 -3.30
N ARG A 14 -8.57 -9.37 -3.64
CA ARG A 14 -9.99 -9.67 -3.52
C ARG A 14 -10.66 -9.38 -4.84
N GLY A 15 -11.57 -10.24 -5.27
CA GLY A 15 -12.28 -10.05 -6.52
C GLY A 15 -13.58 -10.81 -6.58
N GLY A 16 -14.37 -10.53 -7.60
CA GLY A 16 -15.64 -11.20 -7.84
C GLY A 16 -16.45 -10.51 -8.93
N ILE A 17 -17.74 -10.83 -9.00
CA ILE A 17 -18.69 -10.18 -9.90
C ILE A 17 -19.56 -9.22 -9.09
N SER A 18 -19.66 -7.97 -9.55
CA SER A 18 -20.51 -6.96 -8.95
C SER A 18 -21.98 -7.35 -9.11
N LYS A 19 -22.70 -7.54 -8.00
CA LYS A 19 -24.15 -7.80 -8.04
C LYS A 19 -24.95 -6.64 -8.65
N ARG A 20 -24.41 -5.41 -8.60
CA ARG A 20 -25.07 -4.20 -9.10
C ARG A 20 -24.92 -4.02 -10.61
N THR A 21 -23.74 -4.34 -11.15
CA THR A 21 -23.39 -4.02 -12.55
C THR A 21 -23.12 -5.26 -13.42
N GLY A 22 -23.01 -6.45 -12.81
CA GLY A 22 -22.60 -7.67 -13.49
C GLY A 22 -21.13 -7.70 -13.93
N GLN A 23 -20.36 -6.65 -13.64
CA GLN A 23 -18.98 -6.52 -14.07
C GLN A 23 -18.01 -7.18 -13.09
N PRO A 24 -16.90 -7.79 -13.57
CA PRO A 24 -15.84 -8.26 -12.70
C PRO A 24 -15.18 -7.07 -12.00
N TRP A 25 -14.81 -7.27 -10.73
CA TRP A 25 -14.03 -6.33 -9.96
C TRP A 25 -12.86 -7.04 -9.30
N GLU A 26 -11.77 -6.31 -9.15
CA GLU A 26 -10.53 -6.75 -8.52
C GLU A 26 -9.96 -5.60 -7.70
N ILE A 27 -9.63 -5.86 -6.44
CA ILE A 27 -9.03 -4.92 -5.50
C ILE A 27 -7.82 -5.60 -4.87
N HIS A 28 -6.69 -4.91 -4.87
CA HIS A 28 -5.50 -5.33 -4.15
C HIS A 28 -5.32 -4.42 -2.94
N THR A 29 -5.39 -5.01 -1.75
CA THR A 29 -5.24 -4.29 -0.48
C THR A 29 -3.91 -4.67 0.15
N ALA A 30 -3.03 -3.70 0.32
CA ALA A 30 -1.78 -3.88 1.07
C ALA A 30 -2.05 -3.75 2.57
N GLN A 31 -1.45 -4.62 3.37
CA GLN A 31 -1.26 -4.42 4.80
C GLN A 31 0.11 -3.77 5.03
N CYS A 32 0.13 -2.65 5.74
CA CYS A 32 1.31 -1.80 5.81
C CYS A 32 1.61 -1.28 7.21
N VAL A 33 2.87 -0.91 7.40
CA VAL A 33 3.35 -0.04 8.48
C VAL A 33 3.77 1.30 7.85
N LEU A 34 3.19 2.41 8.31
CA LEU A 34 3.53 3.76 7.88
C LEU A 34 4.30 4.47 9.00
N GLU A 35 5.48 4.97 8.67
CA GLU A 35 6.23 5.88 9.52
C GLU A 35 5.98 7.31 9.03
N GLN A 36 5.38 8.14 9.88
CA GLN A 36 5.09 9.54 9.57
C GLN A 36 5.57 10.48 10.67
N GLU A 37 5.89 11.71 10.29
CA GLU A 37 6.16 12.80 11.21
C GLU A 37 4.88 13.61 11.43
N SER A 38 4.53 13.84 12.69
CA SER A 38 3.43 14.69 13.14
C SER A 38 3.98 15.80 14.03
N SER A 39 3.14 16.79 14.36
CA SER A 39 3.46 17.84 15.34
C SER A 39 3.86 17.29 16.71
N GLU A 40 3.43 16.07 17.04
CA GLU A 40 3.75 15.35 18.28
C GLU A 40 5.00 14.45 18.18
N GLY A 41 5.67 14.45 17.02
CA GLY A 41 6.86 13.64 16.75
C GLY A 41 6.61 12.50 15.76
N LYS A 42 7.51 11.51 15.76
CA LYS A 42 7.41 10.35 14.87
C LYS A 42 6.32 9.40 15.36
N GLN A 43 5.42 9.03 14.45
CA GLN A 43 4.34 8.08 14.69
C GLN A 43 4.47 6.89 13.75
N ILE A 44 4.22 5.70 14.31
CA ILE A 44 4.11 4.45 13.56
C ILE A 44 2.63 4.06 13.51
N LEU A 45 2.09 3.92 12.31
CA LEU A 45 0.73 3.48 12.06
C LEU A 45 0.73 2.12 11.38
N VAL A 46 -0.16 1.22 11.82
CA VAL A 46 -0.42 -0.06 11.15
C VAL A 46 -1.81 -0.01 10.54
N GLY A 47 -1.94 -0.36 9.27
CA GLY A 47 -3.21 -0.25 8.58
C GLY A 47 -3.24 -0.95 7.22
N THR A 48 -4.32 -0.70 6.48
CA THR A 48 -4.51 -1.26 5.15
C THR A 48 -4.82 -0.17 4.14
N ILE A 49 -4.33 -0.31 2.91
CA ILE A 49 -4.60 0.63 1.82
C ILE A 49 -4.78 -0.10 0.49
N ASN A 50 -5.71 0.38 -0.33
CA ASN A 50 -5.93 -0.15 -1.67
C ASN A 50 -4.86 0.37 -2.62
N LEU A 51 -4.18 -0.57 -3.29
CA LEU A 51 -3.17 -0.26 -4.30
C LEU A 51 -3.86 0.09 -5.63
N PRO A 52 -3.38 1.12 -6.35
CA PRO A 52 -3.78 1.33 -7.74
C PRO A 52 -3.29 0.16 -8.62
N ALA A 53 -3.93 -0.02 -9.77
CA ALA A 53 -3.61 -1.11 -10.70
C ALA A 53 -2.12 -1.15 -11.08
N ALA A 54 -1.48 0.02 -11.23
CA ALA A 54 -0.06 0.14 -11.55
C ALA A 54 0.89 -0.36 -10.44
N LEU A 55 0.41 -0.49 -9.21
CA LEU A 55 1.20 -0.87 -8.03
C LEU A 55 0.71 -2.17 -7.39
N LYS A 56 -0.29 -2.84 -7.96
CA LYS A 56 -0.98 -3.97 -7.33
C LYS A 56 -0.07 -5.18 -7.07
N ASP A 57 0.98 -5.32 -7.89
CA ASP A 57 1.97 -6.39 -7.82
C ASP A 57 3.23 -5.99 -7.04
N SER A 58 3.18 -4.90 -6.26
CA SER A 58 4.31 -4.44 -5.46
C SER A 58 4.72 -5.53 -4.45
N PRO A 59 5.99 -5.99 -4.44
CA PRO A 59 6.43 -6.99 -3.49
C PRO A 59 6.44 -6.43 -2.06
N THR A 60 6.43 -7.33 -1.08
CA THR A 60 6.65 -6.97 0.32
C THR A 60 8.01 -6.31 0.50
N GLY A 61 8.09 -5.29 1.35
CA GLY A 61 9.33 -4.57 1.60
C GLY A 61 9.13 -3.11 1.97
N ASP A 62 10.24 -2.41 2.11
CA ASP A 62 10.27 -1.00 2.47
C ASP A 62 10.22 -0.11 1.22
N TYR A 63 9.41 0.95 1.30
CA TYR A 63 9.21 1.91 0.22
C TYR A 63 9.20 3.35 0.75
N LEU A 64 9.59 4.27 -0.12
CA LEU A 64 9.18 5.67 -0.05
C LEU A 64 7.88 5.80 -0.84
N ALA A 65 6.77 5.91 -0.13
CA ALA A 65 5.45 6.10 -0.69
C ALA A 65 5.15 7.59 -0.91
N GLU A 66 4.55 7.90 -2.06
CA GLU A 66 3.98 9.21 -2.34
C GLU A 66 2.46 9.12 -2.36
N PHE A 67 1.81 10.04 -1.65
CA PHE A 67 0.37 10.10 -1.53
C PHE A 67 -0.18 11.34 -2.24
N ALA A 68 -1.34 11.18 -2.87
CA ALA A 68 -2.14 12.28 -3.38
C ALA A 68 -3.58 12.14 -2.89
N LEU A 69 -4.30 13.26 -2.83
CA LEU A 69 -5.75 13.23 -2.59
C LEU A 69 -6.47 12.93 -3.90
N GLN A 70 -7.38 11.97 -3.86
CA GLN A 70 -8.26 11.65 -4.98
C GLN A 70 -9.72 11.72 -4.51
N GLN A 71 -10.63 12.11 -5.40
CA GLN A 71 -12.06 12.08 -5.11
C GLN A 71 -12.59 10.64 -5.16
N SER A 72 -13.30 10.22 -4.11
CA SER A 72 -14.02 8.94 -4.00
C SER A 72 -15.31 8.96 -4.84
N MET A 73 -15.95 7.80 -5.00
CA MET A 73 -17.24 7.73 -5.70
C MET A 73 -18.35 8.51 -4.97
N GLU A 74 -18.26 8.65 -3.65
CA GLU A 74 -19.16 9.48 -2.83
C GLU A 74 -18.78 10.97 -2.83
N GLY A 75 -17.77 11.36 -3.61
CA GLY A 75 -17.33 12.75 -3.75
C GLY A 75 -16.38 13.24 -2.65
N LYS A 76 -15.86 12.35 -1.78
CA LYS A 76 -14.96 12.71 -0.68
C LYS A 76 -13.51 12.74 -1.14
N LEU A 77 -12.67 13.60 -0.56
CA LEU A 77 -11.23 13.55 -0.78
C LEU A 77 -10.60 12.49 0.12
N GLU A 78 -9.93 11.52 -0.48
CA GLU A 78 -9.28 10.41 0.21
C GLU A 78 -7.81 10.30 -0.21
N PRO A 79 -6.89 9.99 0.71
CA PRO A 79 -5.49 9.76 0.38
C PRO A 79 -5.31 8.44 -0.38
N ARG A 80 -4.50 8.48 -1.44
CA ARG A 80 -4.16 7.32 -2.26
C ARG A 80 -2.68 7.32 -2.61
N ILE A 81 -2.07 6.14 -2.64
CA ILE A 81 -0.70 5.96 -3.11
C ILE A 81 -0.66 6.18 -4.61
N VAL A 82 0.25 7.06 -5.06
CA VAL A 82 0.52 7.33 -6.48
C VAL A 82 1.90 6.83 -6.92
N SER A 83 2.82 6.61 -5.98
CA SER A 83 4.15 6.08 -6.26
C SER A 83 4.69 5.28 -5.07
N LEU A 84 5.40 4.20 -5.37
CA LEU A 84 6.17 3.40 -4.42
C LEU A 84 7.58 3.25 -4.97
N VAL A 85 8.56 3.85 -4.30
CA VAL A 85 9.97 3.71 -4.65
C VAL A 85 10.63 2.80 -3.61
N PRO A 86 11.23 1.66 -3.98
CA PRO A 86 11.92 0.80 -3.02
C PRO A 86 12.92 1.60 -2.16
N PHE A 87 12.87 1.36 -0.85
CA PHE A 87 13.68 2.06 0.15
C PHE A 87 14.53 1.06 0.92
N GLY A 88 15.82 1.35 1.08
CA GLY A 88 16.77 0.42 1.69
C GLY A 88 17.24 -0.69 0.75
N ARG A 89 18.13 -1.55 1.24
CA ARG A 89 18.62 -2.71 0.47
C ARG A 89 17.57 -3.82 0.51
N PRO A 90 17.28 -4.51 -0.60
CA PRO A 90 16.42 -5.69 -0.58
C PRO A 90 17.03 -6.69 0.39
N THR A 91 16.37 -6.91 1.53
CA THR A 91 16.69 -8.05 2.38
C THR A 91 16.22 -9.27 1.62
N ALA A 92 17.15 -9.87 0.86
CA ALA A 92 16.95 -11.20 0.31
C ALA A 92 16.47 -12.07 1.47
N LYS A 93 15.26 -12.61 1.32
CA LYS A 93 14.70 -13.65 2.18
C LYS A 93 15.82 -14.64 2.46
N ALA A 94 16.31 -14.67 3.70
CA ALA A 94 17.27 -15.69 4.11
C ALA A 94 16.61 -17.03 3.80
N ALA A 95 17.13 -17.73 2.80
CA ALA A 95 16.82 -19.12 2.60
C ALA A 95 17.25 -19.80 3.90
N ALA A 96 16.27 -20.20 4.72
CA ALA A 96 16.49 -21.06 5.86
C ALA A 96 16.95 -22.41 5.30
N ALA A 97 18.25 -22.50 5.05
CA ALA A 97 18.99 -23.74 4.99
C ALA A 97 19.37 -24.10 6.43
N SER A 98 18.71 -25.13 6.98
CA SER A 98 19.11 -25.99 8.12
C SER A 98 17.82 -26.54 8.76
N SER A 99 17.57 -27.84 8.93
CA SER A 99 18.44 -29.02 8.94
C SER A 99 17.68 -30.26 8.46
#